data_AF-A0A2V9AI76-F1
#
_entry.id   AF-A0A2V9AI76-F1
#
_cell.length_a   1.000
_cell.length_b   1.000
_cell.length_c   1.000
_cell.angle_alpha   90.00
_cell.angle_beta   90.00
_cell.angle_gamma   90.00
#
_symmetry.space_group_name_H-M   'P 1'
#
loop_
_entity.id
_entity.type
_entity.pdbx_description
1 polymer ?
#
loop_
_entity_poly.entity_id
_entity_poly.type
_entity_poly.pdbx_seq_one_letter_code
_entity_poly.pdbx_strand_id
1 'polypeptide(L)'
;MPEDHRPRQIVVEVVSVKDMKPALGSKVEAVVQLKNSDSQPIQIPWGTDQRIIEQGQKQDSLQWEAGTFEFVLRKGKGQQVRLKSLTSWLHSSKFVPSSQLTIQPGQLVSALVSFKIEDEYQIDLRLKEGQWQLSAEWVQVGRTSHVKDCSVSNGYFHYDDFYQQQNPSITIHVIGQGTINQNLPKSR
;
A
#
# COMPACT_ATOMS: atom_id res chain seq x y z
N MET A 1 10.24 4.56 16.01
CA MET A 1 11.10 3.37 16.08
C MET A 1 10.67 2.51 17.26
N PRO A 2 10.83 1.19 17.19
CA PRO A 2 10.58 0.31 18.33
C PRO A 2 11.51 0.65 19.50
N GLU A 3 11.07 0.42 20.74
CA GLU A 3 11.83 0.78 21.95
C GLU A 3 13.20 0.10 22.04
N ASP A 4 13.33 -1.08 21.44
CA ASP A 4 14.57 -1.87 21.37
C ASP A 4 15.42 -1.57 20.13
N HIS A 5 15.07 -0.53 19.36
CA HIS A 5 15.78 -0.03 18.17
C HIS A 5 16.07 -1.09 17.09
N ARG A 6 15.33 -2.20 17.07
CA ARG A 6 15.47 -3.27 16.08
C ARG A 6 14.28 -3.26 15.11
N PRO A 7 14.52 -3.32 13.79
CA PRO A 7 13.44 -3.47 12.82
C PRO A 7 12.60 -4.72 13.11
N ARG A 8 11.29 -4.62 12.97
CA ARG A 8 10.34 -5.72 13.11
C ARG A 8 10.25 -6.50 11.80
N GLN A 9 10.29 -7.83 11.89
CA GLN A 9 10.17 -8.68 10.70
C GLN A 9 8.71 -8.89 10.30
N ILE A 10 8.38 -8.58 9.06
CA ILE A 10 7.05 -8.85 8.49
C ILE A 10 7.14 -9.52 7.13
N VAL A 11 6.10 -10.29 6.79
CA VAL A 11 5.90 -10.83 5.43
C VAL A 11 4.65 -10.18 4.85
N VAL A 12 4.77 -9.62 3.65
CA VAL A 12 3.65 -9.06 2.90
C VAL A 12 3.50 -9.86 1.60
N GLU A 13 2.45 -10.66 1.50
CA GLU A 13 2.23 -11.55 0.36
C GLU A 13 0.96 -11.23 -0.41
N VAL A 14 1.03 -11.40 -1.73
CA VAL A 14 -0.16 -11.41 -2.60
C VAL A 14 -0.69 -12.84 -2.64
N VAL A 15 -1.79 -13.10 -1.93
CA VAL A 15 -2.41 -14.43 -1.82
C VAL A 15 -3.13 -14.80 -3.10
N SER A 16 -3.90 -13.85 -3.65
CA SER A 16 -4.64 -14.06 -4.88
C SER A 16 -4.86 -12.74 -5.61
N VAL A 17 -4.99 -12.84 -6.93
CA VAL A 17 -5.35 -11.73 -7.81
C VAL A 17 -6.53 -12.19 -8.65
N LYS A 18 -7.55 -11.33 -8.75
CA LYS A 18 -8.79 -11.66 -9.45
C LYS A 18 -8.58 -11.96 -10.94
N ASP A 19 -7.62 -11.28 -11.57
CA ASP A 19 -7.23 -11.49 -12.96
C ASP A 19 -5.71 -11.57 -13.07
N MET A 20 -5.21 -12.74 -13.47
CA MET A 20 -3.79 -13.00 -13.68
C MET A 20 -3.28 -12.51 -15.05
N LYS A 21 -4.20 -12.06 -15.92
CA LYS A 21 -3.89 -11.50 -17.25
C LYS A 21 -4.44 -10.08 -17.44
N PRO A 22 -4.15 -9.13 -16.54
CA PRO A 22 -4.79 -7.83 -16.58
C PRO A 22 -4.26 -6.97 -17.74
N ALA A 23 -5.16 -6.21 -18.37
CA ALA A 23 -4.79 -5.25 -19.40
C ALA A 23 -4.10 -4.01 -18.82
N LEU A 24 -3.22 -3.36 -19.59
CA LEU A 24 -2.66 -2.06 -19.23
C LEU A 24 -3.77 -1.04 -18.89
N GLY A 25 -3.58 -0.30 -17.80
CA GLY A 25 -4.54 0.68 -17.28
C GLY A 25 -5.80 0.10 -16.61
N SER A 26 -5.98 -1.23 -16.60
CA SER A 26 -7.14 -1.85 -15.95
C SER A 26 -7.05 -1.76 -14.43
N LYS A 27 -8.21 -1.77 -13.77
CA LYS A 27 -8.33 -1.97 -12.32
C LYS A 27 -8.19 -3.46 -12.02
N VAL A 28 -7.39 -3.78 -11.01
CA VAL A 28 -7.18 -5.13 -10.49
C VAL A 28 -7.49 -5.15 -9.00
N GLU A 29 -8.06 -6.28 -8.55
CA GLU A 29 -8.33 -6.57 -7.13
C GLU A 29 -7.47 -7.75 -6.70
N ALA A 30 -6.84 -7.62 -5.52
CA ALA A 30 -6.00 -8.66 -4.94
C ALA A 30 -6.31 -8.83 -3.45
N VAL A 31 -6.14 -10.05 -2.96
CA VAL A 31 -6.10 -10.33 -1.52
C VAL A 31 -4.64 -10.32 -1.10
N VAL A 32 -4.30 -9.46 -0.15
CA VAL A 32 -2.96 -9.32 0.42
C VAL A 32 -3.00 -9.75 1.87
N GLN A 33 -1.93 -10.41 2.33
CA GLN A 33 -1.72 -10.75 3.72
C GLN A 33 -0.50 -10.02 4.26
N LEU A 34 -0.63 -9.48 5.48
CA LEU A 34 0.47 -8.99 6.29
C LEU A 34 0.60 -9.92 7.50
N LYS A 35 1.73 -10.61 7.60
CA LYS A 35 2.07 -11.50 8.70
C LYS A 35 3.17 -10.89 9.55
N ASN A 36 2.99 -10.92 10.86
CA ASN A 36 4.07 -10.65 11.81
C ASN A 36 4.95 -11.91 11.93
N SER A 37 6.15 -11.87 11.38
CA SER A 37 7.13 -12.95 11.50
C SER A 37 8.17 -12.69 12.59
N ASP A 38 8.06 -11.57 13.29
CA ASP A 38 8.87 -11.24 14.44
C ASP A 38 8.41 -12.00 15.70
N SER A 39 9.25 -11.94 16.72
CA SER A 39 8.95 -12.45 18.07
C SER A 39 8.19 -11.44 18.93
N GLN A 40 8.15 -10.17 18.52
CA GLN A 40 7.45 -9.10 19.21
C GLN A 40 6.16 -8.72 18.48
N PRO A 41 5.11 -8.27 19.19
CA PRO A 41 3.92 -7.73 18.54
C PRO A 41 4.25 -6.47 17.74
N ILE A 42 3.48 -6.24 16.68
CA ILE A 42 3.53 -5.02 15.88
C ILE A 42 2.17 -4.30 15.93
N GLN A 43 2.20 -2.99 15.78
CA GLN A 43 1.00 -2.16 15.66
C GLN A 43 1.01 -1.47 14.31
N ILE A 44 -0.15 -1.50 13.63
CA ILE A 44 -0.35 -0.83 12.35
C ILE A 44 -1.63 0.04 12.39
N PRO A 45 -1.70 1.12 11.59
CA PRO A 45 -2.95 1.81 11.29
C PRO A 45 -4.05 0.89 10.78
N TRP A 46 -5.27 1.06 11.29
CA TRP A 46 -6.42 0.23 10.93
C TRP A 46 -7.74 1.02 10.75
N GLY A 47 -7.75 2.32 11.02
CA GLY A 47 -8.92 3.17 10.80
C GLY A 47 -9.05 3.59 9.33
N THR A 48 -10.23 3.43 8.73
CA THR A 48 -10.52 3.95 7.38
C THR A 48 -11.10 5.37 7.39
N ASP A 49 -11.54 5.85 8.55
CA ASP A 49 -12.10 7.19 8.73
C ASP A 49 -11.00 8.20 9.04
N GLN A 50 -10.78 9.15 8.11
CA GLN A 50 -9.76 10.18 8.27
C GLN A 50 -10.04 11.13 9.44
N ARG A 51 -11.28 11.22 9.93
CA ARG A 51 -11.65 12.05 11.10
C ARG A 51 -10.97 11.60 12.40
N ILE A 52 -10.45 10.37 12.45
CA ILE A 52 -9.64 9.84 13.56
C ILE A 52 -8.40 10.72 13.82
N ILE A 53 -7.89 11.42 12.80
CA ILE A 53 -6.73 12.30 12.92
C ILE A 53 -7.00 13.45 13.92
N GLU A 54 -8.21 13.99 13.96
CA GLU A 54 -8.54 15.16 14.80
C GLU A 54 -9.11 14.76 16.17
N GLN A 55 -9.65 13.55 16.28
CA GLN A 55 -10.40 13.11 17.44
C GLN A 55 -9.52 13.03 18.70
N GLY A 56 -9.95 13.72 19.76
CA GLY A 56 -9.27 13.73 21.06
C GLY A 56 -7.97 14.52 21.08
N GLN A 57 -7.61 15.21 20.00
CA GLN A 57 -6.41 16.04 19.89
C GLN A 57 -6.76 17.53 20.00
N LYS A 58 -5.75 18.36 20.27
CA LYS A 58 -5.93 19.80 20.12
C LYS A 58 -5.86 20.16 18.64
N GLN A 59 -6.75 21.02 18.17
CA GLN A 59 -6.79 21.41 16.75
C GLN A 59 -5.51 22.11 16.25
N ASP A 60 -4.75 22.71 17.16
CA ASP A 60 -3.46 23.35 16.89
C ASP A 60 -2.27 22.39 16.96
N SER A 61 -2.50 21.10 17.25
CA SER A 61 -1.44 20.09 17.40
C SER A 61 -1.96 18.68 17.15
N LEU A 62 -1.83 18.21 15.91
CA LEU A 62 -2.23 16.88 15.46
C LEU A 62 -1.01 15.97 15.31
N GLN A 63 -1.15 14.72 15.76
CA GLN A 63 -0.21 13.64 15.53
C GLN A 63 -0.97 12.36 15.15
N TRP A 64 -0.59 11.71 14.06
CA TRP A 64 -1.23 10.48 13.60
C TRP A 64 -0.25 9.64 12.80
N GLU A 65 -0.60 8.38 12.56
CA GLU A 65 0.10 7.55 11.59
C GLU A 65 -0.84 7.22 10.43
N ALA A 66 -0.25 6.94 9.28
CA ALA A 66 -0.98 6.44 8.13
C ALA A 66 -0.23 5.26 7.52
N GLY A 67 -0.96 4.28 6.99
CA GLY A 67 -0.36 3.14 6.32
C GLY A 67 -1.18 2.65 5.13
N THR A 68 -0.52 1.98 4.19
CA THR A 68 -1.18 1.43 3.00
C THR A 68 -0.40 0.24 2.43
N PHE A 69 -1.08 -0.53 1.59
CA PHE A 69 -0.45 -1.53 0.74
C PHE A 69 -0.11 -0.91 -0.61
N GLU A 70 1.16 -1.02 -0.99
CA GLU A 70 1.65 -0.62 -2.30
C GLU A 70 1.98 -1.85 -3.15
N PHE A 71 1.91 -1.70 -4.46
CA PHE A 71 2.13 -2.79 -5.40
C PHE A 71 3.27 -2.49 -6.34
N VAL A 72 4.10 -3.49 -6.59
CA VAL A 72 5.29 -3.35 -7.40
C VAL A 72 5.33 -4.47 -8.44
N LEU A 73 5.53 -4.08 -9.70
CA LEU A 73 5.87 -5.00 -10.79
C LEU A 73 7.37 -4.98 -11.02
N ARG A 74 7.97 -6.17 -11.10
CA ARG A 74 9.39 -6.36 -11.41
C ARG A 74 9.56 -7.26 -12.64
N LYS A 75 10.47 -6.88 -13.53
CA LYS A 75 10.86 -7.67 -14.70
C LYS A 75 12.38 -7.65 -14.85
N GLY A 76 13.00 -8.83 -14.73
CA GLY A 76 14.45 -8.96 -14.75
C GLY A 76 15.14 -8.16 -13.63
N LYS A 77 16.42 -7.82 -13.82
CA LYS A 77 17.29 -7.20 -12.80
C LYS A 77 17.19 -5.67 -12.66
N GLY A 78 16.32 -4.99 -13.41
CA GLY A 78 16.33 -3.52 -13.41
C GLY A 78 15.02 -2.82 -13.75
N GLN A 79 13.99 -3.53 -14.21
CA GLN A 79 12.71 -2.90 -14.52
C GLN A 79 11.76 -3.08 -13.34
N GLN A 80 11.50 -1.98 -12.63
CA GLN A 80 10.54 -1.91 -11.53
C GLN A 80 9.53 -0.80 -11.80
N VAL A 81 8.25 -1.08 -11.56
CA VAL A 81 7.15 -0.11 -11.67
C VAL A 81 6.32 -0.18 -10.39
N ARG A 82 6.20 0.93 -9.67
CA ARG A 82 5.20 1.08 -8.60
C ARG A 82 3.85 1.34 -9.25
N LEU A 83 2.85 0.56 -8.86
CA LEU A 83 1.51 0.64 -9.42
C LEU A 83 0.67 1.64 -8.65
N LYS A 84 -0.20 2.34 -9.36
CA LYS A 84 -1.17 3.26 -8.77
C LYS A 84 -2.14 2.51 -7.86
N SER A 85 -2.06 2.77 -6.56
CA SER A 85 -3.03 2.26 -5.58
C SER A 85 -4.38 2.97 -5.75
N LEU A 86 -5.48 2.21 -5.62
CA LEU A 86 -6.85 2.72 -5.55
C LEU A 86 -7.46 2.51 -4.16
N THR A 87 -6.72 1.88 -3.24
CA THR A 87 -7.13 1.72 -1.86
C THR A 87 -6.64 2.90 -1.04
N SER A 88 -7.56 3.51 -0.28
CA SER A 88 -7.25 4.62 0.62
C SER A 88 -6.27 4.21 1.72
N TRP A 89 -5.53 5.19 2.22
CA TRP A 89 -4.67 5.01 3.39
C TRP A 89 -5.52 4.68 4.63
N LEU A 90 -4.97 3.82 5.47
CA LEU A 90 -5.42 3.58 6.84
C LEU A 90 -4.79 4.62 7.76
N HIS A 91 -5.48 4.95 8.85
CA HIS A 91 -5.10 5.97 9.80
C HIS A 91 -5.16 5.44 11.23
N SER A 92 -4.22 5.89 12.06
CA SER A 92 -4.26 5.68 13.52
C SER A 92 -3.93 6.95 14.29
N SER A 93 -4.50 7.04 15.49
CA SER A 93 -4.14 8.03 16.50
C SER A 93 -4.04 7.37 17.86
N LYS A 94 -3.06 7.80 18.66
CA LYS A 94 -2.90 7.34 20.06
C LYS A 94 -4.12 7.70 20.93
N PHE A 95 -4.92 8.68 20.52
CA PHE A 95 -6.13 9.11 21.22
C PHE A 95 -7.37 8.30 20.85
N VAL A 96 -7.27 7.44 19.83
CA VAL A 96 -8.36 6.55 19.38
C VAL A 96 -7.81 5.12 19.28
N PRO A 97 -7.72 4.36 20.39
CA PRO A 97 -7.06 3.05 20.39
C PRO A 97 -7.65 2.05 19.39
N SER A 98 -8.96 2.13 19.10
CA SER A 98 -9.62 1.28 18.09
C SER A 98 -9.16 1.54 16.64
N SER A 99 -8.40 2.61 16.40
CA SER A 99 -7.79 2.91 15.10
C SER A 99 -6.48 2.17 14.83
N GLN A 100 -5.99 1.40 15.81
CA GLN A 100 -4.78 0.59 15.71
C GLN A 100 -5.13 -0.89 15.72
N LEU A 101 -4.43 -1.67 14.90
CA LEU A 101 -4.47 -3.13 14.97
C LEU A 101 -3.14 -3.63 15.53
N THR A 102 -3.20 -4.42 16.60
CA THR A 102 -2.05 -5.16 17.10
C THR A 102 -2.03 -6.56 16.48
N ILE A 103 -0.92 -6.92 15.83
CA ILE A 103 -0.70 -8.24 15.24
C ILE A 103 0.34 -8.97 16.08
N GLN A 104 -0.09 -10.04 16.76
CA GLN A 104 0.80 -10.83 17.62
C GLN A 104 1.82 -11.65 16.80
N PRO A 105 2.92 -12.11 17.41
CA PRO A 105 3.87 -13.00 16.75
C PRO A 105 3.19 -14.18 16.06
N GLY A 106 3.50 -14.38 14.77
CA GLY A 106 2.92 -15.45 13.94
C GLY A 106 1.51 -15.19 13.43
N GLN A 107 0.81 -14.15 13.91
CA GLN A 107 -0.50 -13.77 13.39
C GLN A 107 -0.39 -13.06 12.04
N LEU A 108 -1.48 -13.11 11.29
CA LEU A 108 -1.64 -12.42 10.02
C LEU A 108 -2.97 -11.70 9.95
N VAL A 109 -3.02 -10.70 9.08
CA VAL A 109 -4.23 -10.00 8.68
C VAL A 109 -4.36 -10.05 7.15
N SER A 110 -5.59 -10.16 6.65
CA SER A 110 -5.89 -10.16 5.22
C SER A 110 -6.65 -8.89 4.83
N ALA A 111 -6.34 -8.32 3.67
CA ALA A 111 -7.02 -7.16 3.10
C ALA A 111 -7.35 -7.39 1.62
N LEU A 112 -8.55 -6.97 1.20
CA LEU A 112 -8.90 -6.83 -0.20
C LEU A 112 -8.50 -5.44 -0.67
N VAL A 113 -7.62 -5.36 -1.65
CA VAL A 113 -7.04 -4.11 -2.12
C VAL A 113 -7.17 -3.98 -3.63
N SER A 114 -7.27 -2.74 -4.10
CA SER A 114 -7.45 -2.39 -5.50
C SER A 114 -6.30 -1.53 -5.99
N PHE A 115 -5.81 -1.79 -7.19
CA PHE A 115 -4.77 -1.01 -7.85
C PHE A 115 -5.01 -0.97 -9.36
N LYS A 116 -4.30 -0.10 -10.09
CA LYS A 116 -4.31 -0.10 -11.56
C LYS A 116 -3.00 -0.66 -12.12
N ILE A 117 -3.07 -1.32 -13.27
CA ILE A 117 -1.90 -1.68 -14.07
C ILE A 117 -1.37 -0.41 -14.79
N GLU A 118 -0.89 0.53 -14.00
CA GLU A 118 -0.48 1.88 -14.41
C GLU A 118 0.60 2.35 -13.44
N ASP A 119 1.65 3.00 -13.96
CA ASP A 119 2.69 3.61 -13.12
C ASP A 119 2.06 4.69 -12.21
N GLU A 120 2.40 4.65 -10.92
CA GLU A 120 1.92 5.60 -9.91
C GLU A 120 2.10 7.06 -10.33
N TYR A 121 3.26 7.40 -10.90
CA TYR A 121 3.62 8.79 -11.19
C TYR A 121 3.24 9.22 -12.61
N GLN A 122 2.83 8.28 -13.49
CA GLN A 122 2.57 8.52 -14.92
C GLN A 122 3.76 9.15 -15.70
N ILE A 123 4.97 9.17 -15.13
CA ILE A 123 6.11 9.89 -15.70
C ILE A 123 6.73 9.13 -16.87
N ASP A 124 6.49 7.82 -17.02
CA ASP A 124 7.27 6.99 -17.93
C ASP A 124 6.50 5.81 -18.53
N LEU A 125 6.71 5.52 -19.83
CA LEU A 125 6.17 4.35 -20.55
C LEU A 125 6.90 3.04 -20.16
N ARG A 126 7.30 2.91 -18.90
CA ARG A 126 8.06 1.77 -18.37
C ARG A 126 7.23 0.51 -18.33
N LEU A 127 5.91 0.63 -18.13
CA LEU A 127 5.05 -0.53 -18.05
C LEU A 127 4.69 -1.03 -19.45
N LYS A 128 5.08 -2.26 -19.75
CA LYS A 128 4.86 -2.93 -21.04
C LYS A 128 4.22 -4.30 -20.82
N GLU A 129 3.64 -4.82 -21.88
CA GLU A 129 3.06 -6.16 -21.92
C GLU A 129 4.11 -7.26 -21.62
N GLY A 130 3.61 -8.41 -21.19
CA GLY A 130 4.38 -9.62 -20.94
C GLY A 130 4.31 -10.08 -19.48
N GLN A 131 5.22 -10.99 -19.13
CA GLN A 131 5.30 -11.55 -17.79
C GLN A 131 6.01 -10.61 -16.81
N TRP A 132 5.43 -10.46 -15.63
CA TRP A 132 5.93 -9.64 -14.53
C TRP A 132 5.80 -10.39 -13.20
N GLN A 133 6.70 -10.08 -12.28
CA GLN A 133 6.58 -10.46 -10.88
C GLN A 133 5.82 -9.36 -10.13
N LEU A 134 4.64 -9.67 -9.61
CA LEU A 134 3.85 -8.79 -8.77
C LEU A 134 4.14 -9.10 -7.29
N SER A 135 4.47 -8.08 -6.53
CA SER A 135 4.60 -8.15 -5.07
C SER A 135 3.85 -7.00 -4.41
N ALA A 136 3.49 -7.17 -3.14
CA ALA A 136 2.93 -6.11 -2.30
C ALA A 136 3.93 -5.69 -1.23
N GLU A 137 3.92 -4.42 -0.85
CA GLU A 137 4.74 -3.80 0.18
C GLU A 137 3.83 -3.09 1.19
N TRP A 138 4.17 -3.12 2.48
CA TRP A 138 3.50 -2.30 3.50
C TRP A 138 4.27 -0.99 3.66
N VAL A 139 3.57 0.13 3.55
CA VAL A 139 4.15 1.46 3.75
C VAL A 139 3.44 2.11 4.91
N GLN A 140 4.21 2.68 5.86
CA GLN A 140 3.69 3.39 7.02
C GLN A 140 4.47 4.69 7.23
N VAL A 141 3.78 5.72 7.69
CA VAL A 141 4.36 7.03 8.00
C VAL A 141 3.73 7.62 9.25
N GLY A 142 4.54 8.26 10.08
CA GLY A 142 4.06 9.15 11.13
C GLY A 142 3.97 10.58 10.61
N ARG A 143 2.95 11.32 11.03
CA ARG A 143 2.73 12.71 10.66
C ARG A 143 2.40 13.56 11.87
N THR A 144 2.85 14.81 11.81
CA THR A 144 2.50 15.86 12.77
C THR A 144 2.12 17.13 12.05
N SER A 145 1.19 17.88 12.62
CA SER A 145 0.82 19.23 12.18
C SER A 145 0.63 20.09 13.42
N HIS A 146 1.31 21.24 13.46
CA HIS A 146 1.17 22.21 14.54
C HIS A 146 0.83 23.57 13.96
N VAL A 147 -0.12 24.27 14.58
CA VAL A 147 -0.52 25.63 14.20
C VAL A 147 -0.14 26.58 15.32
N LYS A 148 0.71 27.56 15.02
CA LYS A 148 1.10 28.59 15.98
C LYS A 148 1.27 29.91 15.25
N ASP A 149 0.75 31.00 15.82
CA ASP A 149 0.89 32.37 15.27
C ASP A 149 0.51 32.45 13.78
N CYS A 150 -0.66 31.89 13.43
CA CYS A 150 -1.17 31.77 12.04
C CYS A 150 -0.25 31.03 11.06
N SER A 151 0.75 30.29 11.56
CA SER A 151 1.69 29.50 10.76
C SER A 151 1.49 28.01 11.02
N VAL A 152 1.56 27.21 9.95
CA VAL A 152 1.45 25.75 10.02
C VAL A 152 2.82 25.13 9.84
N SER A 153 3.24 24.30 10.80
CA SER A 153 4.44 23.46 10.69
C SER A 153 4.05 21.99 10.62
N ASN A 154 4.48 21.31 9.55
CA ASN A 154 4.25 19.88 9.36
C ASN A 154 5.55 19.10 9.56
N GLY A 155 5.46 17.96 10.24
CA GLY A 155 6.57 17.03 10.44
C GLY A 155 6.23 15.62 9.97
N TYR A 156 7.26 14.88 9.55
CA TYR A 156 7.16 13.53 9.02
C TYR A 156 8.12 12.60 9.74
N PHE A 157 7.64 11.42 10.11
CA PHE A 157 8.44 10.32 10.66
C PHE A 157 8.37 9.15 9.70
N HIS A 158 9.50 8.81 9.10
CA HIS A 158 9.60 7.69 8.18
C HIS A 158 9.72 6.38 8.98
N TYR A 159 8.98 5.35 8.54
CA TYR A 159 9.09 3.99 9.08
C TYR A 159 10.06 3.13 8.26
N ASP A 160 10.91 3.75 7.43
CA ASP A 160 11.78 3.07 6.48
C ASP A 160 12.66 1.99 7.15
N ASP A 161 13.12 2.25 8.38
CA ASP A 161 13.92 1.30 9.17
C ASP A 161 13.11 0.59 10.28
N PHE A 162 11.79 0.77 10.33
CA PHE A 162 10.95 0.13 11.34
C PHE A 162 10.64 -1.32 10.98
N TYR A 163 10.47 -1.63 9.69
CA TYR A 163 10.11 -2.97 9.22
C TYR A 163 11.16 -3.54 8.29
N GLN A 164 11.63 -4.76 8.59
CA GLN A 164 12.32 -5.59 7.62
C GLN A 164 11.29 -6.48 6.93
N GLN A 165 11.00 -6.20 5.66
CA GLN A 165 9.92 -6.86 4.92
C GLN A 165 10.44 -7.96 4.00
N GLN A 166 9.73 -9.10 3.99
CA GLN A 166 9.81 -10.07 2.90
C GLN A 166 8.57 -9.90 2.01
N ASN A 167 8.78 -9.80 0.70
CA ASN A 167 7.70 -9.54 -0.26
C ASN A 167 7.67 -10.65 -1.33
N PRO A 168 7.17 -11.87 -1.01
CA PRO A 168 7.00 -12.93 -1.99
C PRO A 168 6.23 -12.42 -3.21
N SER A 169 6.73 -12.73 -4.40
CA SER A 169 6.11 -12.31 -5.65
C SER A 169 5.38 -13.45 -6.34
N ILE A 170 4.31 -13.11 -7.05
CA ILE A 170 3.62 -14.01 -7.96
C ILE A 170 3.81 -13.56 -9.40
N THR A 171 3.75 -14.49 -10.35
CA THR A 171 3.85 -14.14 -11.77
C THR A 171 2.49 -13.77 -12.35
N ILE A 172 2.36 -12.57 -12.92
CA ILE A 172 1.20 -12.17 -13.71
C ILE A 172 1.60 -11.92 -15.17
N HIS A 173 0.63 -11.93 -16.09
CA HIS A 173 0.87 -11.68 -17.51
C HIS A 173 0.10 -10.44 -17.97
N VAL A 174 0.75 -9.28 -17.99
CA VAL A 174 0.14 -8.03 -18.43
C VAL A 174 -0.10 -8.07 -19.93
N ILE A 175 -1.33 -7.77 -20.37
CA ILE A 175 -1.71 -7.73 -21.79
C ILE A 175 -1.95 -6.29 -22.25
N GLY A 176 -1.86 -6.05 -23.55
CA GLY A 176 -2.16 -4.75 -24.13
C GLY A 176 -3.60 -4.31 -23.87
N GLN A 177 -3.85 -3.01 -23.93
CA GLN A 177 -5.21 -2.53 -24.13
C GLN A 177 -5.64 -2.99 -25.52
N GLY A 178 -6.38 -4.10 -25.58
CA GLY A 178 -6.96 -4.54 -26.84
C GLY A 178 -7.76 -3.39 -27.43
N THR A 179 -7.37 -2.91 -28.61
CA THR A 179 -8.27 -2.15 -29.48
C THR A 179 -9.49 -3.03 -29.66
N ILE A 180 -10.61 -2.63 -29.07
CA ILE A 180 -11.92 -3.14 -29.48
C ILE A 180 -12.02 -2.72 -30.95
N ASN A 181 -11.66 -3.63 -31.86
CA ASN A 181 -11.98 -3.50 -33.27
C ASN A 181 -13.51 -3.45 -33.31
N GLN A 182 -14.04 -2.24 -33.47
CA GLN A 182 -15.41 -2.03 -33.94
C GLN A 182 -15.50 -2.51 -35.39
N ASN A 183 -15.38 -3.82 -35.60
CA ASN A 183 -15.86 -4.45 -36.82
C ASN A 183 -17.39 -4.48 -36.71
N LEU A 184 -17.99 -3.31 -36.91
CA LEU A 184 -19.39 -3.20 -37.33
C LEU A 184 -19.54 -4.03 -38.61
N PRO A 185 -20.45 -5.01 -38.66
CA PRO A 185 -20.75 -5.68 -39.91
C PRO A 185 -21.30 -4.63 -40.87
N LYS A 186 -20.62 -4.44 -42.00
CA LYS A 186 -21.23 -3.75 -43.15
C LYS A 186 -22.34 -4.65 -43.66
N SER A 187 -23.57 -4.29 -43.35
CA SER A 187 -24.74 -4.78 -44.05
C SER A 187 -24.73 -4.25 -45.48
N ARG A 188 -24.58 -5.14 -46.46
CA ARG A 188 -25.28 -5.13 -47.75
C ARG A 188 -25.06 -6.45 -48.47
#